data_AF-A0A540KEM9-F1
#
_entry.id   AF-A0A540KEM9-F1
#
_cell.length_a   1.000
_cell.length_b   1.000
_cell.length_c   1.000
_cell.angle_alpha   90.00
_cell.angle_beta   90.00
_cell.angle_gamma   90.00
#
_symmetry.space_group_name_H-M   'P 1'
#
loop_
_entity.id
_entity.type
_entity.pdbx_description
1 polymer ?
#
loop_
_entity_poly.entity_id
_entity_poly.type
_entity_poly.pdbx_seq_one_letter_code
_entity_poly.pdbx_strand_id
1 'polypeptide(L)'
;MFDSHTLVIAAKRVSKWDDKVDALMVKWDDKVVTIPTDGDAEWRTNGEDREVIVERTDETNYVRVTVAGLVEMDIRVRPIGEEENKVHNYQVPADDTFAHLETQFRFTNLSDLVEGVLGKTYRPGYVSPVKIGVPMPMVGGEDKYKTLSLFSPLCKVCRFQKQPELAAAGGIAQY
;
A
#
# COMPACT_ATOMS: atom_id res chain seq x y z
N MET A 1 -1.74 4.79 7.59
CA MET A 1 -2.37 5.87 8.39
C MET A 1 -1.71 7.16 7.92
N PHE A 2 -2.48 8.01 7.25
CA PHE A 2 -2.02 9.31 6.77
C PHE A 2 -2.53 10.33 7.76
N ASP A 3 -1.64 10.75 8.65
CA ASP A 3 -2.02 11.57 9.80
C ASP A 3 -3.07 10.86 10.67
N SER A 4 -4.30 11.36 10.76
CA SER A 4 -5.42 10.71 11.48
C SER A 4 -6.24 9.75 10.63
N HIS A 5 -5.97 9.64 9.32
CA HIS A 5 -6.85 8.98 8.37
C HIS A 5 -6.35 7.62 7.90
N THR A 6 -7.30 6.83 7.40
CA THR A 6 -7.04 5.52 6.78
C THR A 6 -7.51 5.50 5.34
N LEU A 7 -6.57 5.17 4.44
CA LEU A 7 -6.87 4.83 3.05
C LEU A 7 -6.70 3.33 2.88
N VAL A 8 -7.73 2.67 2.35
CA VAL A 8 -7.70 1.25 2.00
C VAL A 8 -7.93 1.13 0.50
N ILE A 9 -7.05 0.40 -0.17
CA ILE A 9 -7.21 -0.01 -1.56
C ILE A 9 -7.15 -1.52 -1.59
N ALA A 10 -8.19 -2.13 -2.15
CA ALA A 10 -8.39 -3.56 -2.10
C ALA A 10 -9.00 -4.07 -3.41
N ALA A 11 -8.90 -5.38 -3.61
CA ALA A 11 -9.64 -6.09 -4.64
C ALA A 11 -11.00 -6.56 -4.09
N LYS A 12 -12.07 -6.35 -4.85
CA LYS A 12 -13.38 -6.97 -4.65
C LYS A 12 -13.26 -8.46 -4.96
N ARG A 13 -13.98 -9.29 -4.20
CA ARG A 13 -14.13 -10.70 -4.53
C ARG A 13 -14.94 -10.83 -5.82
N VAL A 14 -14.43 -11.62 -6.77
CA VAL A 14 -15.11 -11.96 -8.03
C VAL A 14 -15.02 -13.46 -8.26
N SER A 15 -16.08 -14.08 -8.79
CA SER A 15 -16.09 -15.51 -9.07
C SER A 15 -15.37 -15.85 -10.38
N LYS A 16 -15.43 -14.94 -11.35
CA LYS A 16 -14.70 -15.00 -12.61
C LYS A 16 -14.11 -13.64 -12.89
N TRP A 17 -12.85 -13.61 -13.30
CA TRP A 17 -12.20 -12.39 -13.73
C TRP A 17 -12.76 -11.92 -15.08
N ASP A 18 -12.99 -10.62 -15.19
CA ASP A 18 -13.25 -9.91 -16.44
C ASP A 18 -12.51 -8.58 -16.37
N ASP A 19 -11.54 -8.38 -17.27
CA ASP A 19 -10.76 -7.14 -17.32
C ASP A 19 -11.62 -5.90 -17.57
N LYS A 20 -12.86 -6.06 -18.06
CA LYS A 20 -13.81 -4.95 -18.27
C LYS A 20 -14.63 -4.60 -17.04
N VAL A 21 -14.49 -5.36 -15.95
CA VAL A 21 -15.21 -5.13 -14.70
C VAL A 21 -14.24 -4.62 -13.65
N ASP A 22 -14.59 -3.48 -13.05
CA ASP A 22 -13.75 -2.86 -12.02
C ASP A 22 -13.84 -3.61 -10.68
N ALA A 23 -12.82 -4.43 -10.42
CA ALA A 23 -12.62 -5.15 -9.17
C ALA A 23 -11.92 -4.29 -8.11
N LEU A 24 -11.64 -3.00 -8.35
CA LEU A 24 -10.99 -2.14 -7.37
C LEU A 24 -12.00 -1.59 -6.34
N MET A 25 -11.60 -1.54 -5.08
CA MET A 25 -12.33 -0.91 -3.98
C MET A 25 -11.43 0.07 -3.25
N VAL A 26 -11.91 1.29 -3.07
CA VAL A 26 -11.26 2.33 -2.26
C VAL A 26 -12.12 2.65 -1.05
N LYS A 27 -11.50 2.80 0.13
CA LYS A 27 -12.15 3.35 1.31
C LYS A 27 -11.30 4.44 1.94
N TRP A 28 -11.96 5.50 2.38
CA TRP A 28 -11.40 6.56 3.22
C TRP A 28 -12.15 6.58 4.55
N ASP A 29 -11.44 6.32 5.66
CA ASP A 29 -12.01 6.20 7.00
C ASP A 29 -13.24 5.29 7.05
N ASP A 30 -13.04 4.06 6.58
CA ASP A 30 -14.04 2.99 6.43
C ASP A 30 -15.23 3.30 5.49
N LYS A 31 -15.30 4.51 4.91
CA LYS A 31 -16.32 4.88 3.93
C LYS A 31 -15.85 4.54 2.52
N VAL A 32 -16.70 3.85 1.77
CA VAL A 32 -16.42 3.53 0.37
C VAL A 32 -16.38 4.81 -0.45
N VAL A 33 -15.31 4.93 -1.25
CA VAL A 33 -15.11 6.01 -2.21
C VAL A 33 -15.36 5.46 -3.60
N THR A 34 -16.21 6.15 -4.36
CA THR A 34 -16.47 5.83 -5.77
C THR A 34 -15.59 6.70 -6.64
N ILE A 35 -14.75 6.08 -7.45
CA ILE A 35 -14.02 6.74 -8.53
C ILE A 35 -14.63 6.23 -9.83
N PRO A 36 -15.30 7.10 -10.60
CA PRO A 36 -15.89 6.73 -11.88
C PRO A 36 -14.88 6.07 -12.84
N THR A 37 -15.38 5.33 -13.83
CA THR A 37 -14.56 4.64 -14.84
C THR A 37 -14.59 5.35 -16.21
N ASP A 38 -15.29 6.47 -16.32
CA ASP A 38 -15.45 7.28 -17.53
C ASP A 38 -14.36 8.37 -17.62
N GLY A 39 -13.13 7.96 -17.94
CA GLY A 39 -11.99 8.86 -18.20
C GLY A 39 -11.06 9.10 -17.01
N ASP A 40 -10.35 10.23 -17.01
CA ASP A 40 -9.37 10.66 -15.98
C ASP A 40 -10.06 11.12 -14.68
N ALA A 41 -11.00 10.29 -14.19
CA ALA A 41 -11.77 10.58 -12.99
C ALA A 41 -10.88 10.49 -11.75
N GLU A 42 -11.08 11.42 -10.83
CA GLU A 42 -10.35 11.48 -9.57
C GLU A 42 -11.28 11.69 -8.38
N TRP A 43 -10.81 11.22 -7.23
CA TRP A 43 -11.33 11.57 -5.92
C TRP A 43 -10.21 12.20 -5.11
N ARG A 44 -10.51 13.26 -4.36
CA ARG A 44 -9.57 13.92 -3.46
C ARG A 44 -10.20 14.26 -2.12
N THR A 45 -9.38 14.28 -1.08
CA THR A 45 -9.77 14.78 0.25
C THR A 45 -9.93 16.30 0.21
N ASN A 46 -10.94 16.84 0.90
CA ASN A 46 -11.17 18.28 0.99
C ASN A 46 -10.99 18.78 2.42
N GLY A 47 -10.16 19.80 2.62
CA GLY A 47 -10.01 20.48 3.92
C GLY A 47 -9.15 19.76 4.95
N GLU A 48 -8.44 18.70 4.55
CA GLU A 48 -7.48 17.98 5.40
C GLU A 48 -6.09 18.64 5.35
N ASP A 49 -5.29 18.50 6.41
CA ASP A 49 -3.92 19.00 6.48
C ASP A 49 -3.02 18.40 5.38
N ARG A 50 -3.34 17.17 4.94
CA ARG A 50 -2.63 16.47 3.87
C ARG A 50 -3.60 16.00 2.81
N GLU A 51 -3.40 16.51 1.59
CA GLU A 51 -4.18 16.09 0.43
C GLU A 51 -3.85 14.65 0.04
N VAL A 52 -4.90 13.85 -0.14
CA VAL A 52 -4.86 12.53 -0.77
C VAL A 52 -5.71 12.56 -2.01
N ILE A 53 -5.11 12.19 -3.15
CA ILE A 53 -5.76 12.08 -4.45
C ILE A 53 -5.72 10.61 -4.87
N VAL A 54 -6.83 10.10 -5.37
CA VAL A 54 -6.92 8.81 -6.04
C VAL A 54 -7.51 9.03 -7.42
N GLU A 55 -6.72 8.86 -8.46
CA GLU A 55 -7.09 9.07 -9.86
C GLU A 55 -7.10 7.76 -10.64
N ARG A 56 -7.98 7.64 -11.64
CA ARG A 56 -7.92 6.57 -12.63
C ARG A 56 -6.73 6.79 -13.54
N THR A 57 -6.07 5.69 -13.87
CA THR A 57 -5.02 5.67 -14.89
C THR A 57 -5.33 4.75 -16.06
N ASP A 58 -6.46 4.04 -15.98
CA ASP A 58 -7.04 3.19 -17.02
C ASP A 58 -8.54 3.01 -16.73
N GLU A 59 -9.29 2.40 -17.65
CA GLU A 59 -10.74 2.23 -17.58
C GLU A 59 -11.19 1.45 -16.33
N THR A 60 -10.48 0.37 -15.97
CA THR A 60 -10.84 -0.49 -14.83
C THR A 60 -9.58 -0.95 -14.11
N ASN A 61 -9.66 -1.22 -12.80
CA ASN A 61 -8.60 -1.91 -12.04
C ASN A 61 -7.25 -1.19 -11.89
N TYR A 62 -7.06 0.01 -12.44
CA TYR A 62 -5.86 0.83 -12.22
C TYR A 62 -6.20 2.18 -11.58
N VAL A 63 -5.39 2.55 -10.59
CA VAL A 63 -5.43 3.87 -9.96
C VAL A 63 -4.02 4.35 -9.66
N ARG A 64 -3.82 5.67 -9.69
CA ARG A 64 -2.70 6.32 -9.03
C ARG A 64 -3.19 6.99 -7.76
N VAL A 65 -2.42 6.82 -6.69
CA VAL A 65 -2.67 7.44 -5.41
C VAL A 65 -1.54 8.41 -5.12
N THR A 66 -1.88 9.66 -4.85
CA THR A 66 -0.93 10.68 -4.45
C THR A 66 -1.25 11.14 -3.06
N VAL A 67 -0.29 10.99 -2.14
CA VAL A 67 -0.38 11.50 -0.78
C VAL A 67 0.64 12.62 -0.63
N ALA A 68 0.15 13.85 -0.46
CA ALA A 68 0.96 15.05 -0.51
C ALA A 68 2.19 14.97 0.42
N GLY A 69 3.37 15.15 -0.18
CA GLY A 69 4.66 15.18 0.51
C GLY A 69 5.16 13.83 1.04
N LEU A 70 4.49 12.70 0.77
CA LEU A 70 4.90 11.37 1.23
C LEU A 70 5.20 10.41 0.09
N VAL A 71 4.18 10.07 -0.70
CA VAL A 71 4.25 8.95 -1.62
C VAL A 71 3.25 9.10 -2.76
N GLU A 72 3.69 8.71 -3.94
CA GLU A 72 2.86 8.41 -5.09
C GLU A 72 2.90 6.89 -5.32
N MET A 73 1.75 6.29 -5.58
CA MET A 73 1.60 4.85 -5.75
C MET A 73 0.78 4.55 -6.99
N ASP A 74 1.36 3.88 -7.97
CA ASP A 74 0.60 3.26 -9.06
C ASP A 74 0.15 1.87 -8.59
N ILE A 75 -1.15 1.61 -8.65
CA ILE A 75 -1.76 0.38 -8.14
C ILE A 75 -2.63 -0.22 -9.22
N ARG A 76 -2.44 -1.51 -9.47
CA ARG A 76 -3.25 -2.32 -10.37
C ARG A 76 -3.75 -3.58 -9.68
N VAL A 77 -5.03 -3.89 -9.82
CA VAL A 77 -5.60 -5.18 -9.41
C VAL A 77 -5.49 -6.17 -10.58
N ARG A 78 -4.94 -7.36 -10.32
CA ARG A 78 -4.71 -8.41 -11.33
C ARG A 78 -5.12 -9.78 -10.81
N PRO A 79 -5.72 -10.65 -11.64
CA PRO A 79 -6.07 -12.00 -11.21
C PRO A 79 -4.81 -12.86 -11.13
N ILE A 80 -4.85 -13.86 -10.26
CA ILE A 80 -3.91 -14.98 -10.31
C ILE A 80 -4.31 -15.86 -11.49
N GLY A 81 -3.43 -15.97 -12.48
CA GLY A 81 -3.64 -16.82 -13.65
C GLY A 81 -3.48 -18.31 -13.35
N GLU A 82 -3.90 -19.19 -14.26
CA GLU A 82 -3.76 -20.64 -14.09
C GLU A 82 -2.31 -21.10 -13.92
N GLU A 83 -1.39 -20.49 -14.67
CA GLU A 83 0.03 -20.80 -14.60
C GLU A 83 0.60 -20.45 -13.23
N GLU A 84 0.31 -19.25 -12.75
CA GLU A 84 0.72 -18.77 -11.42
C GLU A 84 0.13 -19.65 -10.31
N ASN A 85 -1.17 -20.00 -10.40
CA ASN A 85 -1.84 -20.93 -9.49
C ASN A 85 -1.14 -22.29 -9.43
N LYS A 86 -0.70 -22.84 -10.57
CA LYS A 86 0.03 -24.12 -10.64
C LYS A 86 1.43 -24.01 -10.06
N VAL A 87 2.17 -22.95 -10.40
CA VAL A 87 3.56 -22.74 -9.97
C VAL A 87 3.65 -22.50 -8.46
N HIS A 88 2.72 -21.73 -7.90
CA HIS A 88 2.71 -21.37 -6.47
C HIS A 88 1.80 -22.26 -5.62
N ASN A 89 1.09 -23.21 -6.24
CA ASN A 89 0.15 -24.13 -5.59
C ASN A 89 -0.89 -23.41 -4.71
N TYR A 90 -1.46 -22.30 -5.22
CA TYR A 90 -2.48 -21.54 -4.49
C TYR A 90 -3.79 -22.33 -4.29
N GLN A 91 -4.04 -23.34 -5.13
CA GLN A 91 -5.23 -24.20 -5.08
C GLN A 91 -6.54 -23.39 -5.24
N VAL A 92 -6.51 -22.38 -6.11
CA VAL A 92 -7.69 -21.54 -6.38
C VAL A 92 -8.82 -22.41 -6.95
N PRO A 93 -10.03 -22.41 -6.32
CA PRO A 93 -11.21 -23.12 -6.82
C PRO A 93 -11.66 -22.62 -8.20
N ALA A 94 -12.36 -23.47 -8.96
CA ALA A 94 -12.83 -23.12 -10.30
C ALA A 94 -13.91 -22.02 -10.34
N ASP A 95 -14.57 -21.76 -9.20
CA ASP A 95 -15.61 -20.76 -9.01
C ASP A 95 -15.15 -19.54 -8.19
N ASP A 96 -13.84 -19.40 -7.97
CA ASP A 96 -13.24 -18.26 -7.29
C ASP A 96 -12.09 -17.67 -8.11
N THR A 97 -11.76 -16.41 -7.83
CA THR A 97 -10.62 -15.73 -8.43
C THR A 97 -9.88 -14.99 -7.34
N PHE A 98 -8.62 -15.35 -7.15
CA PHE A 98 -7.72 -14.57 -6.31
C PHE A 98 -7.12 -13.44 -7.13
N ALA A 99 -6.84 -12.32 -6.47
CA ALA A 99 -6.23 -11.17 -7.11
C ALA A 99 -5.09 -10.61 -6.26
N HIS A 100 -4.07 -10.10 -6.94
CA HIS A 100 -2.96 -9.38 -6.36
C HIS A 100 -3.08 -7.89 -6.65
N LEU A 101 -2.51 -7.09 -5.74
CA LEU A 101 -2.23 -5.68 -5.99
C LEU A 101 -0.80 -5.57 -6.50
N GLU A 102 -0.65 -5.34 -7.79
CA GLU A 102 0.61 -4.86 -8.35
C GLU A 102 0.77 -3.40 -7.92
N THR A 103 1.87 -3.09 -7.23
CA THR A 103 2.10 -1.76 -6.66
C THR A 103 3.48 -1.26 -7.04
N GLN A 104 3.55 0.00 -7.44
CA GLN A 104 4.80 0.73 -7.65
C GLN A 104 4.78 1.98 -6.79
N PHE A 105 5.84 2.18 -6.01
CA PHE A 105 5.92 3.29 -5.07
C PHE A 105 6.98 4.30 -5.52
N ARG A 106 6.65 5.57 -5.40
CA ARG A 106 7.57 6.70 -5.49
C ARG A 106 7.46 7.52 -4.22
N PHE A 107 8.42 7.33 -3.33
CA PHE A 107 8.50 8.08 -2.08
C PHE A 107 9.20 9.43 -2.30
N THR A 108 8.74 10.44 -1.59
CA THR A 108 9.36 11.77 -1.53
C THR A 108 9.74 12.08 -0.09
N ASN A 109 10.67 13.01 0.11
CA ASN A 109 11.06 13.52 1.44
C ASN A 109 11.50 12.43 2.45
N LEU A 110 12.12 11.34 1.97
CA LEU A 110 12.70 10.34 2.86
C LEU A 110 13.93 10.92 3.59
N SER A 111 14.00 10.71 4.90
CA SER A 111 15.20 11.06 5.68
C SER A 111 16.31 10.01 5.55
N ASP A 112 17.53 10.38 5.91
CA ASP A 112 18.67 9.44 5.99
C ASP A 112 18.47 8.30 7.02
N LEU A 113 17.46 8.45 7.87
CA LEU A 113 17.05 7.49 8.89
C LEU A 113 15.92 6.55 8.43
N VAL A 114 15.53 6.60 7.14
CA VAL A 114 14.53 5.72 6.54
C VAL A 114 14.90 4.24 6.74
N GLU A 115 13.89 3.43 7.05
CA GLU A 115 14.06 2.02 7.40
C GLU A 115 12.84 1.23 6.91
N GLY A 116 13.06 0.03 6.35
CA GLY A 116 11.98 -0.92 6.04
C GLY A 116 11.22 -0.71 4.73
N VAL A 117 11.48 0.35 3.98
CA VAL A 117 10.86 0.56 2.65
C VAL A 117 11.37 -0.49 1.65
N LEU A 118 10.48 -1.36 1.18
CA LEU A 118 10.75 -2.46 0.23
C LEU A 118 12.05 -3.24 0.56
N GLY A 119 12.24 -3.58 1.84
CA GLY A 119 13.45 -4.26 2.28
C GLY A 119 14.67 -3.34 2.34
N LYS A 120 14.50 -2.13 2.91
CA LYS A 120 15.55 -1.11 3.21
C LYS A 120 16.26 -0.48 2.01
N THR A 121 15.71 -0.58 0.81
CA THR A 121 16.36 -0.19 -0.45
C THR A 121 16.73 1.30 -0.57
N TYR A 122 16.09 2.18 0.21
CA TYR A 122 16.22 3.63 0.04
C TYR A 122 17.17 4.33 1.04
N ARG A 123 17.84 3.60 1.93
CA ARG A 123 18.76 4.20 2.90
C ARG A 123 20.15 4.41 2.30
N PRO A 124 20.82 5.56 2.52
CA PRO A 124 22.21 5.75 2.12
C PRO A 124 23.13 4.64 2.65
N GLY A 125 23.97 4.10 1.78
CA GLY A 125 24.90 3.00 2.13
C GLY A 125 24.25 1.64 2.36
N TYR A 126 22.96 1.47 2.00
CA TYR A 126 22.30 0.19 2.13
C TYR A 126 22.90 -0.87 1.19
N VAL A 127 23.20 -2.04 1.76
CA VAL A 127 23.62 -3.23 1.02
C VAL A 127 22.56 -4.31 1.27
N SER A 128 21.94 -4.78 0.19
CA SER A 128 20.87 -5.77 0.29
C SER A 128 21.42 -7.12 0.78
N PRO A 129 20.87 -7.70 1.87
CA PRO A 129 21.23 -9.03 2.33
C PRO A 129 20.51 -10.14 1.54
N VAL A 130 19.66 -9.76 0.55
CA VAL A 130 18.94 -10.70 -0.30
C VAL A 130 19.90 -11.66 -0.98
N LYS A 131 19.60 -12.95 -0.86
CA LYS A 131 20.31 -13.99 -1.61
C LYS A 131 19.88 -13.91 -3.07
N ILE A 132 20.78 -13.42 -3.91
CA ILE A 132 20.61 -13.40 -5.36
C ILE A 132 20.71 -14.84 -5.89
N GLY A 133 19.85 -15.20 -6.85
CA GLY A 133 19.89 -16.52 -7.51
C GLY A 133 19.04 -17.60 -6.84
N VAL A 134 18.22 -17.26 -5.84
CA VAL A 134 17.26 -18.18 -5.22
C VAL A 134 15.84 -17.75 -5.60
N PRO A 135 14.93 -18.66 -5.99
CA PRO A 135 13.53 -18.31 -6.22
C PRO A 135 12.89 -17.70 -4.96
N MET A 136 12.19 -16.57 -5.12
CA MET A 136 11.48 -15.84 -4.04
C MET A 136 12.33 -15.60 -2.77
N PRO A 137 13.42 -14.81 -2.87
CA PRO A 137 14.30 -14.60 -1.73
C PRO A 137 13.61 -13.74 -0.66
N MET A 138 13.52 -14.26 0.56
CA MET A 138 12.98 -13.52 1.70
C MET A 138 14.08 -12.67 2.37
N VAL A 139 13.81 -11.37 2.55
CA VAL A 139 14.75 -10.41 3.18
C VAL A 139 14.81 -10.56 4.71
N GLY A 140 13.79 -11.17 5.32
CA GLY A 140 13.66 -11.32 6.77
C GLY A 140 13.28 -10.02 7.51
N GLY A 141 13.37 -10.02 8.84
CA GLY A 141 13.09 -8.85 9.69
C GLY A 141 11.65 -8.70 10.17
N GLU A 142 10.80 -9.73 10.00
CA GLU A 142 9.40 -9.75 10.45
C GLU A 142 9.24 -9.32 11.92
N ASP A 143 10.14 -9.78 12.80
CA ASP A 143 10.12 -9.48 14.22
C ASP A 143 10.26 -7.99 14.56
N LYS A 144 10.79 -7.19 13.62
CA LYS A 144 10.97 -5.74 13.73
C LYS A 144 9.74 -4.97 13.24
N TYR A 145 9.09 -5.49 12.21
CA TYR A 145 7.96 -4.83 11.52
C TYR A 145 6.59 -5.36 11.95
N LYS A 146 6.52 -6.35 12.84
CA LYS A 146 5.26 -6.87 13.37
C LYS A 146 4.44 -5.75 14.01
N THR A 147 3.24 -5.54 13.48
CA THR A 147 2.23 -4.61 14.00
C THR A 147 1.10 -5.36 14.70
N LEU A 148 0.28 -4.65 15.48
CA LEU A 148 -0.88 -5.23 16.18
C LEU A 148 -2.10 -5.42 15.27
N SER A 149 -2.20 -4.63 14.20
CA SER A 149 -3.29 -4.66 13.23
C SER A 149 -2.84 -4.06 11.90
N LEU A 150 -3.64 -4.25 10.85
CA LEU A 150 -3.38 -3.72 9.51
C LEU A 150 -3.19 -2.19 9.48
N PHE A 151 -3.87 -1.46 10.36
CA PHE A 151 -3.82 0.00 10.41
C PHE A 151 -2.88 0.54 11.49
N SER A 152 -2.33 -0.32 12.35
CA SER A 152 -1.47 0.12 13.44
C SER A 152 -0.13 0.65 12.89
N PRO A 153 0.24 1.92 13.18
CA PRO A 153 1.56 2.45 12.84
C PRO A 153 2.64 1.99 13.83
N LEU A 154 2.29 1.16 14.83
CA LEU A 154 3.18 0.78 15.91
C LEU A 154 3.89 -0.53 15.57
N CYS A 155 5.22 -0.46 15.47
CA CYS A 155 6.11 -1.62 15.48
C CYS A 155 7.45 -1.25 16.14
N LYS A 156 8.32 -2.23 16.41
CA LYS A 156 9.57 -2.02 17.15
C LYS A 156 10.51 -0.99 16.52
N VAL A 157 10.49 -0.87 15.19
CA VAL A 157 11.38 0.01 14.42
C VAL A 157 10.65 1.02 13.54
N CYS A 158 9.32 1.09 13.63
CA CYS A 158 8.49 1.98 12.82
C CYS A 158 8.76 3.43 13.21
N ARG A 159 8.95 4.28 12.21
CA ARG A 159 9.28 5.70 12.38
C ARG A 159 8.33 6.52 11.53
N PHE A 160 7.41 7.22 12.19
CA PHE A 160 6.48 8.14 11.56
C PHE A 160 6.63 9.52 12.20
N GLN A 161 6.46 10.57 11.41
CA GLN A 161 6.42 11.93 11.93
C GLN A 161 5.20 12.06 12.83
N LYS A 162 5.39 12.45 14.10
CA LYS A 162 4.28 12.68 15.03
C LYS A 162 3.53 13.95 14.62
N GLN A 163 2.19 13.89 14.57
CA GLN A 163 1.38 15.10 14.47
C GLN A 163 1.57 15.98 15.73
N PRO A 164 1.53 17.32 15.60
CA PRO A 164 1.77 18.24 16.71
C PRO A 164 0.80 18.11 17.89
N GLU A 165 -0.43 17.60 17.68
CA GLU A 165 -1.49 17.64 18.71
C GLU A 165 -1.31 16.65 19.87
N LEU A 166 -0.48 15.60 19.74
CA LEU A 166 -0.15 14.72 20.85
C LEU A 166 1.11 15.12 21.63
N ALA A 167 1.83 16.16 21.22
CA ALA A 167 2.99 16.67 21.96
C ALA A 167 2.59 17.46 23.22
N ALA A 168 1.32 17.88 23.34
CA ALA A 168 0.83 18.66 24.46
C ALA A 168 0.42 17.82 25.70
N ALA A 169 0.33 16.49 25.57
CA ALA A 169 -0.08 15.61 26.66
C ALA A 169 1.01 14.58 27.01
N GLY A 170 2.11 15.06 27.57
CA GLY A 170 2.91 14.29 28.51
C GLY A 170 4.20 13.65 27.99
N GLY A 171 5.33 14.18 28.48
CA GLY A 171 6.39 13.33 29.02
C GLY A 171 7.53 12.94 28.07
N ILE A 172 8.61 13.71 28.16
CA ILE A 172 10.03 13.33 28.08
C ILE A 172 10.30 11.86 27.73
N ALA A 173 10.92 11.62 26.57
CA ALA A 173 11.91 10.55 26.43
C ALA A 173 12.93 10.92 25.37
N GLN A 174 14.13 11.27 25.84
CA GLN A 174 15.37 11.22 25.08
C GLN A 174 15.61 9.79 24.60
N TYR A 175 16.08 9.65 23.36
CA TYR A 175 17.11 8.75 22.80
C TYR A 175 16.80 8.44 21.34
#